data_AF-A0A832TBR2-F1
#
_entry.id   AF-A0A832TBR2-F1
#
_cell.length_a   1.000
_cell.length_b   1.000
_cell.length_c   1.000
_cell.angle_alpha   90.00
_cell.angle_beta   90.00
_cell.angle_gamma   90.00
#
_symmetry.space_group_name_H-M   'P 1'
#
loop_
_entity.id
_entity.type
_entity.pdbx_description
1 polymer ?
#
loop_
_entity_poly.entity_id
_entity_poly.type
_entity_poly.pdbx_seq_one_letter_code
_entity_poly.pdbx_strand_id
1 'polypeptide(L)'
;MKTEISSLELHFLVEELQSLVSSKVEQIYQVQEEGGDLEFLFQFHLPGEGKRLLRIIMGKVLYLASNKGEAPDKPPNFCLYLRKKLKNARLRSISQEGFERVVNMLFETKDAKFNLHIELFSKGNMILADESDTVLSALQYQEWKDRSIKPKKPYVPPQRGFNFLSLSAESLKAALLASEKENLVKTLAIDVGLGGVFAEELCSMADIDKNVKSSSLSDGELSRLFSSSQDLLHKELSPVIIYKDVDKDSSPQDILPFSISHYDGLVSRPFSSFNDAIDFVLTKKVDSSRVDSVAKESKTRQGQVDEIIHQQRLRIEGLETSEKENQRKGEIIYENYASVDELLRQVKELRKDHSWSEIKALLKSNSLVKSVDEKTGDIVLEL
;
A
#
# COMPACT_ATOMS: atom_id res chain seq x y z
N MET A 1 1.53 5.52 -15.73
CA MET A 1 2.96 5.59 -15.39
C MET A 1 3.39 4.27 -14.80
N LYS A 2 4.47 3.68 -15.32
CA LYS A 2 5.05 2.47 -14.74
C LYS A 2 5.51 2.76 -13.31
N THR A 3 5.04 1.97 -12.35
CA THR A 3 5.47 2.07 -10.93
C THR A 3 6.24 0.85 -10.47
N GLU A 4 6.34 -0.19 -11.29
CA GLU A 4 7.04 -1.42 -10.99
C GLU A 4 8.21 -1.57 -11.96
N ILE A 5 9.39 -1.88 -11.44
CA ILE A 5 10.55 -2.22 -12.27
C ILE A 5 10.50 -3.71 -12.65
N SER A 6 11.07 -4.06 -13.80
CA SER A 6 11.31 -5.44 -14.24
C SER A 6 12.57 -6.04 -13.59
N SER A 7 12.79 -7.34 -13.75
CA SER A 7 14.03 -7.99 -13.28
C SER A 7 15.28 -7.46 -13.98
N LEU A 8 15.17 -7.10 -15.27
CA LEU A 8 16.28 -6.50 -16.01
C LEU A 8 16.59 -5.09 -15.51
N GLU A 9 15.57 -4.27 -15.29
CA GLU A 9 15.78 -2.92 -14.73
C GLU A 9 16.35 -2.98 -13.32
N LEU A 10 15.93 -3.96 -12.52
CA LEU A 10 16.50 -4.17 -11.19
C LEU A 10 18.00 -4.49 -11.26
N HIS A 11 18.45 -5.25 -12.26
CA HIS A 11 19.87 -5.56 -12.45
C HIS A 11 20.70 -4.27 -12.57
N PHE A 12 20.34 -3.38 -13.50
CA PHE A 12 20.98 -2.08 -13.67
C PHE A 12 20.91 -1.19 -12.42
N LEU A 13 19.77 -1.21 -11.74
CA LEU A 13 19.58 -0.43 -10.53
C LEU A 13 20.47 -0.93 -9.38
N VAL A 14 20.62 -2.25 -9.23
CA VAL A 14 21.51 -2.88 -8.25
C VAL A 14 22.98 -2.55 -8.50
N GLU A 15 23.40 -2.38 -9.76
CA GLU A 15 24.75 -1.91 -10.10
C GLU A 15 25.01 -0.50 -9.57
N GLU A 16 24.09 0.44 -9.80
CA GLU A 16 24.23 1.80 -9.24
C GLU A 16 24.19 1.82 -7.70
N LEU A 17 23.41 0.92 -7.10
CA LEU A 17 23.32 0.76 -5.65
C LEU A 17 24.59 0.17 -5.01
N GLN A 18 25.54 -0.37 -5.79
CA GLN A 18 26.84 -0.80 -5.24
C GLN A 18 27.58 0.34 -4.54
N SER A 19 27.29 1.59 -4.88
CA SER A 19 27.77 2.79 -4.18
C SER A 19 27.44 2.82 -2.68
N LEU A 20 26.43 2.06 -2.22
CA LEU A 20 26.09 1.93 -0.81
C LEU A 20 26.97 0.94 -0.05
N VAL A 21 27.69 0.04 -0.73
CA VAL A 21 28.52 -0.97 -0.07
C VAL A 21 29.56 -0.29 0.83
N SER A 22 29.81 -0.87 2.00
CA SER A 22 30.60 -0.31 3.10
C SER A 22 29.94 0.80 3.93
N SER A 23 28.76 1.28 3.53
CA SER A 23 27.97 2.20 4.36
C SER A 23 27.48 1.53 5.64
N LYS A 24 27.27 2.34 6.69
CA LYS A 24 26.65 1.89 7.94
C LYS A 24 25.20 2.33 8.00
N VAL A 25 24.31 1.48 8.49
CA VAL A 25 22.92 1.86 8.75
C VAL A 25 22.85 2.76 9.99
N GLU A 26 22.39 3.98 9.83
CA GLU A 26 22.15 4.91 10.96
C GLU A 26 20.74 4.79 11.50
N GLN A 27 19.75 4.76 10.60
CA GLN A 27 18.34 4.75 10.95
C GLN A 27 17.51 4.09 9.86
N ILE A 28 16.39 3.47 10.24
CA ILE A 28 15.44 2.86 9.30
C ILE A 28 14.07 3.45 9.59
N TYR A 29 13.36 3.97 8.62
CA TYR A 29 11.99 4.45 8.79
C TYR A 29 11.04 3.55 8.02
N GLN A 30 9.81 3.46 8.51
CA GLN A 30 8.70 2.84 7.79
C GLN A 30 7.63 3.91 7.66
N VAL A 31 7.24 4.20 6.43
CA VAL A 31 6.27 5.24 6.09
C VAL A 31 5.11 4.56 5.38
N GLN A 32 3.90 4.85 5.80
CA GLN A 32 2.70 4.42 5.11
C GLN A 32 1.65 5.51 5.27
N GLU A 33 1.47 6.30 4.22
CA GLU A 33 0.41 7.31 4.17
C GLU A 33 -0.94 6.64 3.93
N GLU A 34 -2.04 7.29 4.33
CA GLU A 34 -3.37 6.74 4.16
C GLU A 34 -3.69 6.54 2.67
N GLY A 35 -3.95 5.29 2.27
CA GLY A 35 -4.16 4.91 0.86
C GLY A 35 -2.89 4.92 0.00
N GLY A 36 -1.72 5.19 0.57
CA GLY A 36 -0.42 5.13 -0.08
C GLY A 36 0.21 3.73 -0.05
N ASP A 37 1.28 3.58 -0.83
CA ASP A 37 2.11 2.38 -0.77
C ASP A 37 2.88 2.32 0.56
N LEU A 38 3.20 1.11 1.02
CA LEU A 38 4.07 0.93 2.16
C LEU A 38 5.52 1.16 1.72
N GLU A 39 6.24 2.02 2.45
CA GLU A 39 7.62 2.38 2.15
C GLU A 39 8.55 2.14 3.34
N PHE A 40 9.80 1.81 3.03
CA PHE A 40 10.91 1.84 3.98
C PHE A 40 11.97 2.84 3.50
N LEU A 41 12.56 3.58 4.44
CA LEU A 41 13.67 4.47 4.17
C LEU A 41 14.85 4.07 5.05
N PHE A 42 15.89 3.53 4.43
CA PHE A 42 17.15 3.22 5.08
C PHE A 42 18.07 4.43 4.96
N GLN A 43 18.42 5.01 6.09
CA GLN A 43 19.43 6.05 6.19
C GLN A 43 20.78 5.39 6.44
N PHE A 44 21.66 5.55 5.46
CA PHE A 44 23.03 5.09 5.46
C PHE A 44 24.01 6.24 5.72
N HIS A 45 25.14 5.91 6.32
CA HIS A 45 26.32 6.76 6.41
C HIS A 45 27.50 6.09 5.74
N LEU A 46 27.95 6.68 4.64
CA LEU A 46 29.14 6.25 3.92
C LEU A 46 30.34 7.09 4.44
N PRO A 47 31.36 6.46 5.05
CA PRO A 47 32.52 7.19 5.56
C PRO A 47 33.18 8.05 4.47
N GLY A 48 33.36 9.35 4.75
CA GLY A 48 33.95 10.31 3.81
C GLY A 48 32.97 10.98 2.84
N GLU A 49 31.82 10.38 2.58
CA GLU A 49 30.80 10.91 1.65
C GLU A 49 29.52 11.39 2.36
N GLY A 50 29.28 10.92 3.58
CA GLY A 50 28.17 11.33 4.41
C GLY A 50 26.91 10.51 4.18
N LYS A 51 25.76 11.18 4.26
CA LYS A 51 24.45 10.53 4.31
C LYS A 51 24.00 10.05 2.93
N ARG A 52 23.40 8.85 2.88
CA ARG A 52 22.69 8.29 1.72
C ARG A 52 21.33 7.77 2.18
N LEU A 53 20.32 7.88 1.32
CA LEU A 53 18.94 7.51 1.63
C LEU A 53 18.46 6.49 0.62
N LEU A 54 18.33 5.23 1.03
CA LEU A 54 17.72 4.20 0.21
C LEU A 54 16.23 4.11 0.54
N ARG A 55 15.38 4.50 -0.40
CA ARG A 55 13.93 4.36 -0.29
C ARG A 55 13.49 3.09 -1.00
N ILE A 56 12.57 2.36 -0.39
CA ILE A 56 12.02 1.10 -0.89
C ILE A 56 10.51 1.24 -0.86
N ILE A 57 9.88 1.27 -2.03
CA ILE A 57 8.42 1.18 -2.16
C ILE A 57 8.09 -0.31 -2.32
N MET A 58 7.45 -0.87 -1.30
CA MET A 58 7.23 -2.32 -1.21
C MET A 58 6.46 -2.84 -2.41
N GLY A 59 6.97 -3.93 -3.00
CA GLY A 59 6.35 -4.58 -4.15
C GLY A 59 6.62 -3.88 -5.50
N LYS A 60 7.40 -2.79 -5.49
CA LYS A 60 7.53 -1.90 -6.65
C LYS A 60 8.96 -1.60 -7.06
N VAL A 61 9.73 -0.92 -6.21
CA VAL A 61 11.07 -0.38 -6.56
C VAL A 61 11.86 0.00 -5.31
N LEU A 62 13.18 0.06 -5.42
CA LEU A 62 14.08 0.68 -4.45
C LEU A 62 15.03 1.64 -5.17
N TYR A 63 15.34 2.79 -4.57
CA TYR A 63 16.20 3.79 -5.21
C TYR A 63 16.84 4.73 -4.17
N LEU A 64 17.90 5.41 -4.57
CA LEU A 64 18.52 6.48 -3.79
C LEU A 64 17.69 7.75 -3.86
N ALA A 65 17.04 8.10 -2.76
CA ALA A 65 16.21 9.29 -2.66
C ALA A 65 17.06 10.53 -2.34
N SER A 66 16.79 11.65 -3.01
CA SER A 66 17.43 12.94 -2.70
C SER A 66 16.95 13.54 -1.37
N ASN A 67 15.75 13.16 -0.90
CA ASN A 67 15.18 13.68 0.34
C ASN A 67 14.59 12.58 1.25
N LYS A 68 14.54 12.92 2.55
CA LYS A 68 13.99 12.03 3.58
C LYS A 68 12.45 11.98 3.55
N GLY A 69 11.81 13.07 3.13
CA GLY A 69 10.40 13.31 3.43
C GLY A 69 10.11 13.35 4.94
N GLU A 70 8.83 13.36 5.29
CA GLU A 70 8.39 13.19 6.68
C GLU A 70 8.27 11.70 7.02
N ALA A 71 8.61 11.34 8.25
CA ALA A 71 8.49 9.97 8.73
C ALA A 71 7.65 9.98 10.02
N PRO A 72 6.76 8.99 10.21
CA PRO A 72 5.93 8.93 11.41
C PRO A 72 6.79 8.75 12.67
N ASP A 73 6.36 9.36 13.78
CA ASP A 73 7.10 9.37 15.04
C ASP A 73 7.25 7.97 15.66
N LYS A 74 6.26 7.10 15.47
CA LYS A 74 6.25 5.73 16.03
C LYS A 74 6.32 4.68 14.93
N PRO A 75 7.49 4.05 14.70
CA PRO A 75 7.62 2.98 13.71
C PRO A 75 6.92 1.69 14.18
N PRO A 76 6.31 0.91 13.27
CA PRO A 76 5.75 -0.41 13.58
C PRO A 76 6.79 -1.44 14.07
N ASN A 77 6.30 -2.55 14.63
CA ASN A 77 7.11 -3.59 15.27
C ASN A 77 8.24 -4.15 14.38
N PHE A 78 7.98 -4.39 13.10
CA PHE A 78 8.99 -4.92 12.19
C PHE A 78 10.13 -3.91 11.94
N CYS A 79 9.80 -2.63 11.73
CA CYS A 79 10.80 -1.57 11.61
C CYS A 79 11.63 -1.41 12.90
N LEU A 80 11.00 -1.49 14.08
CA LEU A 80 11.72 -1.52 15.35
C LEU A 80 12.68 -2.72 15.45
N TYR A 81 12.28 -3.89 14.97
CA TYR A 81 13.11 -5.08 14.95
C TYR A 81 14.33 -4.90 14.04
N LEU A 82 14.13 -4.37 12.82
CA LEU A 82 15.23 -4.04 11.89
C LEU A 82 16.18 -3.02 12.52
N ARG A 83 15.68 -1.93 13.12
CA ARG A 83 16.51 -0.94 13.83
C ARG A 83 17.35 -1.61 14.92
N LYS A 84 16.77 -2.52 15.71
CA LYS A 84 17.49 -3.21 16.79
C LYS A 84 18.62 -4.10 16.25
N LYS A 85 18.41 -4.78 15.12
CA LYS A 85 19.37 -5.74 14.55
C LYS A 85 20.43 -5.09 13.66
N LEU A 86 20.04 -4.09 12.88
CA LEU A 86 20.86 -3.51 11.82
C LEU A 86 21.49 -2.17 12.19
N LYS A 87 21.19 -1.58 13.37
CA LYS A 87 21.82 -0.31 13.78
C LYS A 87 23.34 -0.42 13.79
N ASN A 88 24.00 0.51 13.10
CA ASN A 88 25.44 0.53 12.86
C ASN A 88 26.01 -0.69 12.13
N ALA A 89 25.16 -1.58 11.59
CA ALA A 89 25.61 -2.66 10.74
C ALA A 89 26.18 -2.07 9.44
N ARG A 90 27.30 -2.62 8.99
CA ARG A 90 27.92 -2.29 7.72
C ARG A 90 27.30 -3.13 6.62
N LEU A 91 26.86 -2.49 5.55
CA LEU A 91 26.44 -3.17 4.34
C LEU A 91 27.67 -3.77 3.64
N ARG A 92 27.68 -5.08 3.43
CA ARG A 92 28.78 -5.84 2.83
C ARG A 92 28.57 -6.15 1.37
N SER A 93 27.32 -6.40 0.96
CA SER A 93 26.96 -6.57 -0.44
C SER A 93 25.49 -6.20 -0.64
N ILE A 94 25.17 -5.79 -1.87
CA ILE A 94 23.83 -5.72 -2.41
C ILE A 94 23.84 -6.56 -3.68
N SER A 95 22.92 -7.48 -3.84
CA SER A 95 22.81 -8.31 -5.05
C SER A 95 21.36 -8.61 -5.38
N GLN A 96 21.11 -8.86 -6.66
CA GLN A 96 19.84 -9.44 -7.10
C GLN A 96 19.87 -10.96 -6.91
N GLU A 97 18.79 -11.54 -6.42
CA GLU A 97 18.65 -12.99 -6.29
C GLU A 97 18.13 -13.58 -7.61
N GLY A 98 19.02 -14.26 -8.34
CA GLY A 98 18.73 -14.77 -9.68
C GLY A 98 18.25 -13.67 -10.64
N PHE A 99 17.35 -14.01 -11.57
CA PHE A 99 16.66 -13.02 -12.41
C PHE A 99 15.25 -12.69 -11.88
N GLU A 100 15.10 -12.67 -10.55
CA GLU A 100 13.87 -12.26 -9.89
C GLU A 100 13.92 -10.80 -9.46
N ARG A 101 12.74 -10.24 -9.17
CA ARG A 101 12.61 -8.93 -8.53
C ARG A 101 12.82 -9.02 -7.02
N VAL A 102 13.98 -9.57 -6.64
CA VAL A 102 14.38 -9.80 -5.25
C VAL A 102 15.80 -9.25 -5.05
N VAL A 103 15.96 -8.40 -4.05
CA VAL A 103 17.27 -7.88 -3.64
C VAL A 103 17.66 -8.49 -2.31
N ASN A 104 18.89 -8.96 -2.21
CA ASN A 104 19.52 -9.34 -0.96
C ASN A 104 20.57 -8.31 -0.56
N MET A 105 20.48 -7.85 0.68
CA MET A 105 21.48 -6.99 1.29
C MET A 105 22.13 -7.70 2.48
N LEU A 106 23.42 -7.99 2.38
CA LEU A 106 24.19 -8.60 3.46
C LEU A 106 24.69 -7.51 4.41
N PHE A 107 24.27 -7.57 5.66
CA PHE A 107 24.71 -6.67 6.72
C PHE A 107 25.63 -7.41 7.69
N GLU A 108 26.65 -6.71 8.18
CA GLU A 108 27.56 -7.23 9.20
C GLU A 108 27.66 -6.26 10.38
N THR A 109 27.46 -6.79 11.58
CA THR A 109 27.76 -6.14 12.85
C THR A 109 29.04 -6.71 13.44
N LYS A 110 29.46 -6.27 14.63
CA LYS A 110 30.60 -6.89 15.31
C LYS A 110 30.35 -8.35 15.69
N ASP A 111 29.09 -8.72 15.94
CA ASP A 111 28.73 -9.98 16.58
C ASP A 111 27.99 -10.96 15.64
N ALA A 112 27.45 -10.47 14.53
CA ALA A 112 26.59 -11.26 13.64
C ALA A 112 26.50 -10.67 12.22
N LYS A 113 26.17 -11.55 11.26
CA LYS A 113 25.74 -11.18 9.91
C LYS A 113 24.25 -11.44 9.71
N PHE A 114 23.63 -10.67 8.82
CA PHE A 114 22.22 -10.75 8.51
C PHE A 114 22.00 -10.57 7.01
N ASN A 115 21.16 -11.41 6.41
CA ASN A 115 20.64 -11.20 5.06
C ASN A 115 19.30 -10.48 5.16
N LEU A 116 19.13 -9.40 4.40
CA LEU A 116 17.85 -8.71 4.25
C LEU A 116 17.35 -8.91 2.83
N HIS A 117 16.38 -9.80 2.68
CA HIS A 117 15.72 -10.12 1.41
C HIS A 117 14.53 -9.17 1.20
N ILE A 118 14.49 -8.52 0.04
CA ILE A 118 13.44 -7.56 -0.33
C ILE A 118 12.76 -8.04 -1.61
N GLU A 119 11.50 -8.44 -1.49
CA GLU A 119 10.66 -8.86 -2.60
C GLU A 119 9.90 -7.66 -3.16
N LEU A 120 10.13 -7.35 -4.45
CA LEU A 120 9.57 -6.20 -5.17
C LEU A 120 8.49 -6.64 -6.18
N PHE A 121 7.66 -7.60 -5.79
CA PHE A 121 6.54 -8.05 -6.59
C PHE A 121 5.29 -8.21 -5.71
N SER A 122 4.11 -8.20 -6.33
CA SER A 122 2.82 -8.21 -5.62
C SER A 122 2.79 -7.06 -4.59
N LYS A 123 2.40 -7.33 -3.34
CA LYS A 123 2.42 -6.34 -2.24
C LYS A 123 3.82 -6.09 -1.65
N GLY A 124 4.81 -6.84 -2.11
CA GLY A 124 6.16 -6.87 -1.57
C GLY A 124 6.29 -7.54 -0.20
N ASN A 125 7.52 -7.94 0.12
CA ASN A 125 7.86 -8.45 1.44
C ASN A 125 9.30 -8.08 1.79
N MET A 126 9.62 -8.01 3.07
CA MET A 126 10.97 -7.75 3.55
C MET A 126 11.26 -8.76 4.66
N ILE A 127 12.32 -9.55 4.49
CA ILE A 127 12.62 -10.69 5.34
C ILE A 127 14.05 -10.53 5.86
N LEU A 128 14.19 -10.45 7.19
CA LEU A 128 15.48 -10.49 7.84
C LEU A 128 15.80 -11.93 8.23
N ALA A 129 16.93 -12.44 7.77
CA ALA A 129 17.48 -13.75 8.09
C ALA A 129 18.87 -13.63 8.73
N ASP A 130 19.32 -14.69 9.38
CA ASP A 130 20.69 -14.81 9.87
C ASP A 130 21.68 -15.21 8.76
N GLU A 131 22.95 -15.44 9.12
CA GLU A 131 24.02 -15.84 8.18
C GLU A 131 23.73 -17.18 7.46
N SER A 132 22.90 -18.04 8.03
CA SER A 132 22.50 -19.33 7.42
C SER A 132 21.17 -19.23 6.67
N ASP A 133 20.74 -18.01 6.33
CA ASP A 133 19.44 -17.71 5.72
C ASP A 133 18.23 -18.26 6.49
N THR A 134 18.35 -18.43 7.80
CA THR A 134 17.19 -18.75 8.63
C THR A 134 16.43 -17.49 8.99
N VAL A 135 15.15 -17.44 8.66
CA VAL A 135 14.27 -16.29 8.89
C VAL A 135 14.21 -15.95 10.38
N LEU A 136 14.58 -14.72 10.71
CA LEU A 136 14.47 -14.14 12.05
C LEU A 136 13.13 -13.42 12.23
N SER A 137 12.75 -12.62 11.24
CA SER A 137 11.47 -11.89 11.19
C SER A 137 11.17 -11.47 9.75
N ALA A 138 9.91 -11.27 9.42
CA ALA A 138 9.47 -10.74 8.14
C ALA A 138 8.42 -9.66 8.32
N LEU A 139 8.26 -8.80 7.32
CA LEU A 139 7.18 -7.83 7.24
C LEU A 139 5.82 -8.55 7.15
N GLN A 140 5.75 -9.61 6.36
CA GLN A 140 4.59 -10.51 6.30
C GLN A 140 5.03 -11.96 6.38
N TYR A 141 4.38 -12.72 7.27
CA TYR A 141 4.51 -14.18 7.29
C TYR A 141 3.53 -14.80 6.32
N GLN A 142 4.03 -15.69 5.46
CA GLN A 142 3.30 -16.28 4.36
C GLN A 142 3.62 -17.76 4.25
N GLU A 143 2.64 -18.56 3.87
CA GLU A 143 2.78 -20.00 3.73
C GLU A 143 2.08 -20.44 2.44
N TRP A 144 2.86 -21.05 1.56
CA TRP A 144 2.41 -21.69 0.33
C TRP A 144 2.78 -23.17 0.39
N LYS A 145 2.33 -23.92 -0.61
CA LYS A 145 2.62 -25.34 -0.73
C LYS A 145 4.12 -25.65 -0.74
N ASP A 146 4.89 -24.87 -1.50
CA ASP A 146 6.30 -25.14 -1.77
C ASP A 146 7.25 -24.11 -1.12
N ARG A 147 6.71 -23.16 -0.33
CA ARG A 147 7.45 -22.03 0.24
C ARG A 147 6.85 -21.59 1.56
N SER A 148 7.67 -21.33 2.58
CA SER A 148 7.21 -20.83 3.88
C SER A 148 8.12 -19.71 4.39
N ILE A 149 7.53 -18.54 4.66
CA ILE A 149 8.20 -17.40 5.27
C ILE A 149 7.71 -17.30 6.72
N LYS A 150 8.43 -17.96 7.63
CA LYS A 150 8.14 -17.99 9.07
C LYS A 150 9.44 -17.99 9.88
N PRO A 151 9.44 -17.46 11.11
CA PRO A 151 10.62 -17.50 11.96
C PRO A 151 11.16 -18.93 12.15
N LYS A 152 12.49 -19.06 12.18
CA LYS A 152 13.24 -20.33 12.34
C LYS A 152 13.09 -21.32 11.18
N LYS A 153 12.59 -20.87 10.03
CA LYS A 153 12.61 -21.62 8.77
C LYS A 153 13.65 -21.03 7.82
N PRO A 154 14.29 -21.83 6.96
CA PRO A 154 15.15 -21.29 5.92
C PRO A 154 14.34 -20.42 4.96
N TYR A 155 14.87 -19.26 4.59
CA TYR A 155 14.34 -18.46 3.51
C TYR A 155 14.61 -19.17 2.18
N VAL A 156 13.59 -19.21 1.33
CA VAL A 156 13.70 -19.71 -0.03
C VAL A 156 13.17 -18.61 -0.94
N PRO A 157 13.97 -18.06 -1.87
CA PRO A 157 13.47 -17.09 -2.84
C PRO A 157 12.46 -17.75 -3.79
N PRO A 158 11.63 -16.97 -4.49
CA PRO A 158 10.79 -17.51 -5.55
C PRO A 158 11.67 -18.23 -6.59
N GLN A 159 11.33 -19.47 -6.93
CA GLN A 159 12.03 -20.20 -7.97
C GLN A 159 11.34 -19.96 -9.32
N ARG A 160 11.96 -19.19 -10.20
CA ARG A 160 11.68 -19.30 -11.64
C ARG A 160 12.72 -20.18 -12.29
N GLY A 161 12.29 -20.87 -13.35
CA GLY A 161 13.11 -21.89 -14.02
C GLY A 161 14.29 -21.34 -14.83
N PHE A 162 14.32 -20.03 -15.13
CA PHE A 162 15.35 -19.43 -15.98
C PHE A 162 16.00 -18.21 -15.33
N ASN A 163 17.33 -18.16 -15.31
CA ASN A 163 18.11 -17.01 -14.86
C ASN A 163 18.79 -16.33 -16.04
N PHE A 164 18.27 -15.18 -16.46
CA PHE A 164 18.82 -14.41 -17.57
C PHE A 164 20.20 -13.82 -17.23
N LEU A 165 20.52 -13.51 -15.96
CA LEU A 165 21.84 -12.97 -15.60
C LEU A 165 22.99 -13.97 -15.78
N SER A 166 22.68 -15.27 -15.74
CA SER A 166 23.65 -16.35 -15.92
C SER A 166 23.39 -17.13 -17.21
N LEU A 167 22.92 -16.45 -18.27
CA LEU A 167 22.56 -17.13 -19.51
C LEU A 167 23.78 -17.75 -20.20
N SER A 168 23.55 -18.91 -20.81
CA SER A 168 24.44 -19.56 -21.78
C SER A 168 23.66 -19.83 -23.06
N ALA A 169 24.37 -20.06 -24.17
CA ALA A 169 23.71 -20.40 -25.44
C ALA A 169 22.87 -21.68 -25.29
N GLU A 170 23.38 -22.65 -24.54
CA GLU A 170 22.73 -23.93 -24.24
C GLU A 170 21.48 -23.73 -23.38
N SER A 171 21.57 -22.95 -22.30
CA SER A 171 20.43 -22.70 -21.43
C SER A 171 19.33 -21.93 -22.14
N LEU A 172 19.69 -20.92 -22.95
CA LEU A 172 18.73 -20.16 -23.75
C LEU A 172 18.03 -21.07 -24.77
N LYS A 173 18.79 -21.87 -25.53
CA LYS A 173 18.23 -22.84 -26.49
C LYS A 173 17.29 -23.83 -25.80
N ALA A 174 17.68 -24.36 -24.64
CA ALA A 174 16.85 -25.28 -23.86
C ALA A 174 15.52 -24.62 -23.41
N ALA A 175 15.58 -23.38 -22.92
CA ALA A 175 14.39 -22.63 -22.51
C ALA A 175 13.44 -22.35 -23.68
N LEU A 176 13.99 -21.96 -24.84
CA LEU A 176 13.21 -21.69 -26.05
C LEU A 176 12.52 -22.95 -26.60
N LEU A 177 13.22 -24.10 -26.58
CA LEU A 177 12.67 -25.38 -27.03
C LEU A 177 11.63 -25.98 -26.07
N ALA A 178 11.80 -25.77 -24.76
CA ALA A 178 10.86 -26.24 -23.74
C ALA A 178 9.60 -25.37 -23.65
N SER A 179 9.60 -24.18 -24.24
CA SER A 179 8.48 -23.23 -24.17
C SER A 179 7.30 -23.69 -25.03
N GLU A 180 6.11 -23.70 -24.42
CA GLU A 180 4.84 -23.98 -25.10
C GLU A 180 4.11 -22.70 -25.56
N LYS A 181 4.74 -21.52 -25.40
CA LYS A 181 4.10 -20.25 -25.79
C LYS A 181 3.94 -20.16 -27.31
N GLU A 182 2.93 -19.40 -27.71
CA GLU A 182 2.55 -19.28 -29.12
C GLU A 182 3.59 -18.55 -29.99
N ASN A 183 4.38 -17.66 -29.39
CA ASN A 183 5.39 -16.87 -30.10
C ASN A 183 6.59 -16.49 -29.22
N LEU A 184 7.67 -16.10 -29.89
CA LEU A 184 8.97 -15.79 -29.31
C LEU A 184 8.88 -14.69 -28.25
N VAL A 185 8.16 -13.59 -28.52
CA VAL A 185 8.03 -12.50 -27.53
C VAL A 185 7.38 -12.96 -26.24
N LYS A 186 6.37 -13.84 -26.28
CA LYS A 186 5.75 -14.37 -25.06
C LYS A 186 6.66 -15.36 -24.34
N THR A 187 7.42 -16.18 -25.07
CA THR A 187 8.47 -17.01 -24.46
C THR A 187 9.49 -16.15 -23.71
N LEU A 188 10.03 -15.11 -24.36
CA LEU A 188 11.02 -14.20 -23.78
C LEU A 188 10.45 -13.39 -22.59
N ALA A 189 9.21 -12.92 -22.70
CA ALA A 189 8.58 -12.12 -21.66
C ALA A 189 8.23 -12.92 -20.40
N ILE A 190 7.71 -14.14 -20.57
CA ILE A 190 7.12 -14.94 -19.48
C ILE A 190 8.10 -15.99 -18.97
N ASP A 191 8.60 -16.86 -19.85
CA ASP A 191 9.40 -18.03 -19.46
C ASP A 191 10.85 -17.63 -19.17
N VAL A 192 11.40 -16.71 -19.95
CA VAL A 192 12.73 -16.11 -19.72
C VAL A 192 12.68 -14.94 -18.72
N GLY A 193 11.52 -14.28 -18.59
CA GLY A 193 11.25 -13.29 -17.54
C GLY A 193 11.65 -11.85 -17.86
N LEU A 194 11.91 -11.50 -19.12
CA LEU A 194 12.30 -10.13 -19.52
C LEU A 194 11.18 -9.09 -19.38
N GLY A 195 9.93 -9.54 -19.32
CA GLY A 195 8.77 -8.66 -19.49
C GLY A 195 8.56 -8.25 -20.95
N GLY A 196 7.35 -7.80 -21.28
CA GLY A 196 6.92 -7.60 -22.67
C GLY A 196 7.77 -6.59 -23.45
N VAL A 197 8.05 -5.45 -22.84
CA VAL A 197 8.77 -4.34 -23.50
C VAL A 197 10.20 -4.72 -23.87
N PHE A 198 10.95 -5.34 -22.94
CA PHE A 198 12.32 -5.79 -23.23
C PHE A 198 12.37 -7.06 -24.08
N ALA A 199 11.32 -7.91 -24.05
CA ALA A 199 11.21 -9.03 -24.97
C ALA A 199 11.04 -8.56 -26.42
N GLU A 200 10.24 -7.52 -26.66
CA GLU A 200 10.13 -6.90 -27.99
C GLU A 200 11.43 -6.24 -28.43
N GLU A 201 12.08 -5.50 -27.53
CA GLU A 201 13.38 -4.89 -27.81
C GLU A 201 14.42 -5.96 -28.18
N LEU A 202 14.47 -7.07 -27.45
CA LEU A 202 15.40 -8.16 -27.73
C LEU A 202 15.15 -8.81 -29.11
N CYS A 203 13.88 -9.04 -29.48
CA CYS A 203 13.53 -9.51 -30.83
C CYS A 203 14.00 -8.51 -31.91
N SER A 204 13.82 -7.21 -31.67
CA SER A 204 14.25 -6.15 -32.58
C SER A 204 15.77 -6.09 -32.71
N MET A 205 16.51 -6.16 -31.61
CA MET A 205 17.98 -6.20 -31.59
C MET A 205 18.55 -7.41 -32.34
N ALA A 206 17.87 -8.56 -32.27
CA ALA A 206 18.29 -9.80 -32.91
C ALA A 206 17.86 -9.90 -34.39
N ASP A 207 17.04 -8.96 -34.87
CA ASP A 207 16.39 -8.99 -36.19
C ASP A 207 15.61 -10.29 -36.41
N ILE A 208 14.68 -10.58 -35.50
CA ILE A 208 13.81 -11.76 -35.53
C ILE A 208 12.35 -11.31 -35.35
N ASP A 209 11.46 -11.80 -36.22
CA ASP A 209 10.02 -11.51 -36.07
C ASP A 209 9.51 -12.09 -34.75
N LYS A 210 9.00 -11.18 -33.91
CA LYS A 210 8.49 -11.49 -32.56
C LYS A 210 7.35 -12.51 -32.53
N ASN A 211 6.65 -12.71 -33.66
CA ASN A 211 5.50 -13.60 -33.79
C ASN A 211 5.86 -15.04 -34.19
N VAL A 212 7.11 -15.33 -34.52
CA VAL A 212 7.52 -16.71 -34.86
C VAL A 212 7.50 -17.59 -33.62
N LYS A 213 7.41 -18.91 -33.82
CA LYS A 213 7.48 -19.87 -32.72
C LYS A 213 8.93 -20.04 -32.28
N SER A 214 9.19 -20.06 -30.97
CA SER A 214 10.54 -20.21 -30.41
C SER A 214 11.25 -21.49 -30.89
N SER A 215 10.49 -22.55 -31.15
CA SER A 215 11.00 -23.83 -31.66
C SER A 215 11.34 -23.84 -33.15
N SER A 216 10.97 -22.81 -33.92
CA SER A 216 11.26 -22.73 -35.36
C SER A 216 12.50 -21.90 -35.70
N LEU A 217 13.19 -21.36 -34.68
CA LEU A 217 14.41 -20.59 -34.88
C LEU A 217 15.55 -21.45 -35.41
N SER A 218 16.21 -20.96 -36.45
CA SER A 218 17.45 -21.53 -36.97
C SER A 218 18.62 -21.34 -35.99
N ASP A 219 19.68 -22.14 -36.11
CA ASP A 219 20.88 -21.98 -35.27
C ASP A 219 21.55 -20.59 -35.45
N GLY A 220 21.41 -19.98 -36.63
CA GLY A 220 21.87 -18.60 -36.88
C GLY A 220 21.04 -17.55 -36.13
N GLU A 221 19.71 -17.70 -36.10
CA GLU A 221 18.83 -16.84 -35.30
C GLU A 221 19.07 -17.02 -33.80
N LEU A 222 19.24 -18.25 -33.33
CA LEU A 222 19.59 -18.53 -31.93
C LEU A 222 20.91 -17.87 -31.53
N SER A 223 21.91 -17.88 -32.41
CA SER A 223 23.21 -17.24 -32.15
C SER A 223 23.10 -15.71 -32.08
N ARG A 224 22.30 -15.09 -32.97
CA ARG A 224 22.02 -13.65 -32.90
C ARG A 224 21.25 -13.30 -31.64
N LEU A 225 20.20 -14.05 -31.31
CA LEU A 225 19.40 -13.83 -30.11
C LEU A 225 20.23 -13.94 -28.84
N PHE A 226 21.14 -14.92 -28.75
CA PHE A 226 22.08 -15.04 -27.64
C PHE A 226 23.02 -13.83 -27.55
N SER A 227 23.60 -13.40 -28.68
CA SER A 227 24.49 -12.24 -28.73
C SER A 227 23.77 -10.96 -28.30
N SER A 228 22.57 -10.71 -28.84
CA SER A 228 21.74 -9.57 -28.45
C SER A 228 21.30 -9.63 -26.98
N SER A 229 21.14 -10.84 -26.40
CA SER A 229 20.85 -11.00 -24.98
C SER A 229 22.03 -10.58 -24.11
N GLN A 230 23.25 -10.92 -24.52
CA GLN A 230 24.49 -10.47 -23.85
C GLN A 230 24.65 -8.94 -23.98
N ASP A 231 24.39 -8.39 -25.16
CA ASP A 231 24.43 -6.95 -25.40
C ASP A 231 23.40 -6.20 -24.56
N LEU A 232 22.20 -6.76 -24.39
CA LEU A 232 21.14 -6.18 -23.58
C LEU A 232 21.48 -6.17 -22.09
N LEU A 233 22.15 -7.21 -21.58
CA LEU A 233 22.60 -7.28 -20.19
C LEU A 233 23.69 -6.28 -19.86
N HIS A 234 24.64 -6.10 -20.77
CA HIS A 234 25.81 -5.24 -20.55
C HIS A 234 25.68 -3.88 -21.24
N LYS A 235 24.45 -3.50 -21.59
CA LYS A 235 24.18 -2.25 -22.30
C LYS A 235 24.58 -1.06 -21.42
N GLU A 236 25.30 -0.12 -21.99
CA GLU A 236 25.68 1.10 -21.27
C GLU A 236 24.43 1.88 -20.84
N LEU A 237 24.48 2.37 -19.59
CA LEU A 237 23.40 3.19 -19.04
C LEU A 237 23.29 4.50 -19.80
N SER A 238 22.09 4.78 -20.31
CA SER A 238 21.71 6.07 -20.89
C SER A 238 20.32 6.45 -20.38
N PRO A 239 20.17 6.73 -19.07
CA PRO A 239 18.87 6.71 -18.41
C PRO A 239 17.94 7.80 -18.93
N VAL A 240 16.67 7.46 -19.08
CA VAL A 240 15.70 8.32 -19.77
C VAL A 240 14.30 8.19 -19.18
N ILE A 241 13.60 9.31 -19.08
CA ILE A 241 12.15 9.35 -18.82
C ILE A 241 11.44 9.57 -20.14
N ILE A 242 10.43 8.74 -20.41
CA ILE A 242 9.56 8.84 -21.59
C ILE A 242 8.24 9.51 -21.21
N TYR A 243 7.79 10.45 -22.04
CA TYR A 243 6.55 11.21 -21.87
C TYR A 243 5.55 10.89 -22.98
N LYS A 244 4.25 10.94 -22.66
CA LYS A 244 3.17 10.72 -23.63
C LYS A 244 3.04 11.86 -24.65
N ASP A 245 3.30 13.09 -24.21
CA ASP A 245 3.07 14.32 -24.98
C ASP A 245 4.25 15.30 -24.82
N VAL A 246 4.34 16.27 -25.72
CA VAL A 246 5.41 17.30 -25.77
C VAL A 246 5.30 18.31 -24.63
N ASP A 247 4.14 18.39 -23.97
CA ASP A 247 3.91 19.34 -22.89
C ASP A 247 4.70 18.96 -21.64
N LYS A 248 5.38 19.97 -21.06
CA LYS A 248 6.25 19.82 -19.87
C LYS A 248 5.53 19.37 -18.60
N ASP A 249 4.19 19.44 -18.59
CA ASP A 249 3.32 18.99 -17.51
C ASP A 249 2.69 17.60 -17.78
N SER A 250 3.07 16.94 -18.88
CA SER A 250 2.58 15.60 -19.17
C SER A 250 3.11 14.58 -18.15
N SER A 251 2.24 13.66 -17.73
CA SER A 251 2.61 12.61 -16.79
C SER A 251 3.64 11.66 -17.43
N PRO A 252 4.73 11.29 -16.73
CA PRO A 252 5.68 10.30 -17.23
C PRO A 252 4.97 9.00 -17.63
N GLN A 253 5.34 8.47 -18.79
CA GLN A 253 4.86 7.17 -19.27
C GLN A 253 5.70 6.04 -18.69
N ASP A 254 7.02 6.13 -18.86
CA ASP A 254 8.01 5.13 -18.46
C ASP A 254 9.34 5.77 -18.01
N ILE A 255 10.14 4.99 -17.30
CA ILE A 255 11.49 5.32 -16.83
C ILE A 255 12.37 4.13 -17.19
N LEU A 256 13.43 4.36 -17.96
CA LEU A 256 14.26 3.28 -18.50
C LEU A 256 15.74 3.51 -18.21
N PRO A 257 16.53 2.44 -18.02
CA PRO A 257 17.99 2.52 -17.87
C PRO A 257 18.68 2.96 -19.17
N PHE A 258 18.04 2.74 -20.31
CA PHE A 258 18.49 3.16 -21.63
C PHE A 258 17.31 3.28 -22.60
N SER A 259 17.49 4.01 -23.70
CA SER A 259 16.48 4.11 -24.76
C SER A 259 16.30 2.78 -25.49
N ILE A 260 15.06 2.48 -25.87
CA ILE A 260 14.67 1.27 -26.61
C ILE A 260 13.72 1.65 -27.75
N SER A 261 13.69 0.83 -28.79
CA SER A 261 12.92 1.08 -30.03
C SER A 261 11.41 1.19 -29.81
N HIS A 262 10.89 0.53 -28.77
CA HIS A 262 9.45 0.56 -28.43
C HIS A 262 8.91 1.99 -28.21
N TYR A 263 9.77 2.92 -27.80
CA TYR A 263 9.39 4.32 -27.51
C TYR A 263 9.93 5.32 -28.55
N ASP A 264 10.37 4.84 -29.71
CA ASP A 264 10.85 5.70 -30.79
C ASP A 264 9.77 6.72 -31.21
N GLY A 265 10.21 7.98 -31.39
CA GLY A 265 9.32 9.09 -31.75
C GLY A 265 8.57 9.73 -30.58
N LEU A 266 8.67 9.19 -29.36
CA LEU A 266 8.16 9.85 -28.16
C LEU A 266 9.14 10.87 -27.59
N VAL A 267 8.60 11.79 -26.79
CA VAL A 267 9.40 12.80 -26.10
C VAL A 267 10.12 12.15 -24.93
N SER A 268 11.43 12.40 -24.87
CA SER A 268 12.29 11.78 -23.88
C SER A 268 13.16 12.82 -23.16
N ARG A 269 13.47 12.57 -21.89
CA ARG A 269 14.34 13.42 -21.08
C ARG A 269 15.48 12.59 -20.50
N PRO A 270 16.75 12.89 -20.83
CA PRO A 270 17.89 12.16 -20.31
C PRO A 270 18.20 12.53 -18.85
N PHE A 271 18.82 11.60 -18.13
CA PHE A 271 19.29 11.73 -16.76
C PHE A 271 20.73 11.21 -16.61
N SER A 272 21.41 11.65 -15.55
CA SER A 272 22.78 11.24 -15.22
C SER A 272 22.88 9.80 -14.71
N SER A 273 21.85 9.32 -14.02
CA SER A 273 21.76 7.96 -13.50
C SER A 273 20.31 7.47 -13.54
N PHE A 274 20.13 6.16 -13.51
CA PHE A 274 18.81 5.54 -13.48
C PHE A 274 18.13 5.81 -12.14
N ASN A 275 18.88 5.80 -11.04
CA ASN A 275 18.43 6.28 -9.73
C ASN A 275 17.89 7.71 -9.79
N ASP A 276 18.58 8.66 -10.43
CA ASP A 276 18.13 10.05 -10.53
C ASP A 276 16.81 10.17 -11.31
N ALA A 277 16.66 9.38 -12.38
CA ALA A 277 15.41 9.35 -13.16
C ALA A 277 14.24 8.83 -12.32
N ILE A 278 14.46 7.76 -11.54
CA ILE A 278 13.46 7.18 -10.63
C ILE A 278 13.11 8.18 -9.51
N ASP A 279 14.11 8.77 -8.86
CA ASP A 279 13.92 9.75 -7.78
C ASP A 279 13.14 10.96 -8.29
N PHE A 280 13.50 11.50 -9.47
CA PHE A 280 12.81 12.65 -10.06
C PHE A 280 11.31 12.41 -10.24
N VAL A 281 10.91 11.21 -10.68
CA VAL A 281 9.49 10.89 -10.91
C VAL A 281 8.77 10.61 -9.61
N LEU A 282 9.36 9.78 -8.74
CA LEU A 282 8.66 9.26 -7.57
C LEU A 282 8.65 10.27 -6.43
N THR A 283 9.71 11.03 -6.22
CA THR A 283 9.76 12.06 -5.18
C THR A 283 8.88 13.27 -5.50
N LYS A 284 8.82 13.70 -6.78
CA LYS A 284 7.85 14.73 -7.20
C LYS A 284 6.40 14.28 -7.03
N LYS A 285 6.12 13.00 -7.21
CA LYS A 285 4.78 12.44 -7.01
C LYS A 285 4.40 12.43 -5.53
N VAL A 286 5.32 12.10 -4.63
CA VAL A 286 5.07 12.14 -3.18
C VAL A 286 4.59 13.54 -2.77
N ASP A 287 5.25 14.59 -3.24
CA ASP A 287 4.84 15.97 -2.92
C ASP A 287 3.45 16.33 -3.45
N SER A 288 3.08 15.89 -4.67
CA SER A 288 1.77 16.19 -5.25
C SER A 288 0.64 15.32 -4.68
N SER A 289 0.86 14.01 -4.51
CA SER A 289 -0.14 13.09 -3.95
C SER A 289 -0.47 13.39 -2.49
N ARG A 290 0.50 13.94 -1.73
CA ARG A 290 0.30 14.41 -0.36
C ARG A 290 -0.67 15.58 -0.28
N VAL A 291 -0.56 16.55 -1.18
CA VAL A 291 -1.48 17.69 -1.23
C VAL A 291 -2.91 17.20 -1.50
N ASP A 292 -3.06 16.25 -2.42
CA ASP A 292 -4.35 15.66 -2.76
C ASP A 292 -4.95 14.80 -1.63
N SER A 293 -4.12 14.03 -0.92
CA SER A 293 -4.58 13.18 0.19
C SER A 293 -5.03 14.00 1.40
N VAL A 294 -4.29 15.04 1.78
CA VAL A 294 -4.67 15.99 2.84
C VAL A 294 -5.96 16.73 2.47
N ALA A 295 -6.11 17.15 1.21
CA ALA A 295 -7.33 17.80 0.74
C ALA A 295 -8.55 16.86 0.79
N LYS A 296 -8.35 15.57 0.50
CA LYS A 296 -9.41 14.56 0.55
C LYS A 296 -9.83 14.22 1.98
N GLU A 297 -8.87 14.04 2.88
CA GLU A 297 -9.13 13.76 4.30
C GLU A 297 -9.84 14.95 4.98
N SER A 298 -9.45 16.17 4.65
CA SER A 298 -10.13 17.39 5.12
C SER A 298 -11.59 17.45 4.66
N LYS A 299 -11.90 17.02 3.42
CA LYS A 299 -13.29 16.96 2.91
C LYS A 299 -14.11 15.88 3.61
N THR A 300 -13.53 14.72 3.89
CA THR A 300 -14.22 13.64 4.62
C THR A 300 -14.54 14.04 6.05
N ARG A 301 -13.58 14.67 6.76
CA ARG A 301 -13.81 15.19 8.12
C ARG A 301 -14.87 16.29 8.14
N GLN A 302 -14.88 17.16 7.15
CA GLN A 302 -15.92 18.20 7.01
C GLN A 302 -17.32 17.57 6.89
N GLY A 303 -17.48 16.55 6.04
CA GLY A 303 -18.77 15.86 5.88
C GLY A 303 -19.27 15.18 7.17
N GLN A 304 -18.37 14.63 7.99
CA GLN A 304 -18.73 14.06 9.30
C GLN A 304 -19.20 15.14 10.29
N VAL A 305 -18.53 16.29 10.32
CA VAL A 305 -18.92 17.42 11.17
C VAL A 305 -20.27 18.00 10.73
N ASP A 306 -20.49 18.13 9.43
CA ASP A 306 -21.74 18.66 8.88
C ASP A 306 -22.94 17.74 9.24
N GLU A 307 -22.76 16.42 9.19
CA GLU A 307 -23.78 15.46 9.63
C GLU A 307 -24.09 15.59 11.12
N ILE A 308 -23.08 15.75 11.98
CA ILE A 308 -23.28 15.96 13.42
C ILE A 308 -24.07 17.25 13.68
N ILE A 309 -23.74 18.34 12.98
CA ILE A 309 -24.46 19.61 13.09
C ILE A 309 -25.92 19.43 12.65
N HIS A 310 -26.16 18.69 11.56
CA HIS A 310 -27.51 18.41 11.09
C HIS A 310 -28.34 17.65 12.13
N GLN A 311 -27.79 16.57 12.71
CA GLN A 311 -28.47 15.80 13.75
C GLN A 311 -28.74 16.63 15.02
N GLN A 312 -27.81 17.50 15.41
CA GLN A 312 -28.00 18.39 16.56
C GLN A 312 -29.12 19.40 16.32
N ARG A 313 -29.24 19.96 15.10
CA ARG A 313 -30.34 20.87 14.76
C ARG A 313 -31.71 20.19 14.84
N LEU A 314 -31.84 18.99 14.27
CA LEU A 314 -33.07 18.20 14.36
C LEU A 314 -33.44 17.91 15.81
N ARG A 315 -32.45 17.61 16.67
CA ARG A 315 -32.68 17.38 18.09
C ARG A 315 -33.16 18.64 18.82
N ILE A 316 -32.59 19.81 18.52
CA ILE A 316 -33.02 21.09 19.09
C ILE A 316 -34.47 21.38 18.70
N GLU A 317 -34.82 21.23 17.42
CA GLU A 317 -36.19 21.45 16.93
C GLU A 317 -37.21 20.52 17.61
N GLY A 318 -36.84 19.25 17.81
CA GLY A 318 -37.65 18.29 18.58
C GLY A 318 -37.83 18.69 20.05
N LEU A 319 -36.78 19.22 20.69
CA LEU A 319 -36.84 19.71 22.07
C LEU A 319 -37.71 20.96 22.20
N GLU A 320 -37.61 21.92 21.28
CA GLU A 320 -38.46 23.13 21.26
C GLU A 320 -39.93 22.79 21.05
N THR A 321 -40.22 21.78 20.22
CA THR A 321 -41.59 21.28 20.03
C THR A 321 -42.12 20.67 21.32
N SER A 322 -41.31 19.84 21.98
CA SER A 322 -41.67 19.21 23.26
C SER A 322 -41.83 20.24 24.38
N GLU A 323 -40.99 21.27 24.42
CA GLU A 323 -41.11 22.40 25.35
C GLU A 323 -42.46 23.09 25.20
N LYS A 324 -42.84 23.48 23.98
CA LYS A 324 -44.14 24.12 23.70
C LYS A 324 -45.32 23.23 24.09
N GLU A 325 -45.24 21.93 23.77
CA GLU A 325 -46.31 20.99 24.11
C GLU A 325 -46.46 20.82 25.62
N ASN A 326 -45.35 20.65 26.35
CA ASN A 326 -45.36 20.49 27.80
C ASN A 326 -45.77 21.77 28.52
N GLN A 327 -45.36 22.93 28.00
CA GLN A 327 -45.83 24.22 28.51
C GLN A 327 -47.35 24.32 28.38
N ARG A 328 -47.90 24.03 27.20
CA ARG A 328 -49.35 24.02 26.97
C ARG A 328 -50.09 23.04 27.88
N LYS A 329 -49.55 21.84 28.09
CA LYS A 329 -50.10 20.87 29.05
C LYS A 329 -50.12 21.45 30.47
N GLY A 330 -49.02 22.09 30.88
CA GLY A 330 -48.93 22.76 32.19
C GLY A 330 -49.97 23.87 32.36
N GLU A 331 -50.15 24.70 31.32
CA GLU A 331 -51.16 25.76 31.30
C GLU A 331 -52.59 25.20 31.45
N ILE A 332 -52.94 24.15 30.68
CA ILE A 332 -54.26 23.49 30.76
C ILE A 332 -54.52 22.89 32.15
N ILE A 333 -53.50 22.27 32.75
CA ILE A 333 -53.61 21.73 34.12
C ILE A 333 -53.82 22.87 35.12
N TYR A 334 -53.12 24.00 34.95
CA TYR A 334 -53.25 25.16 35.83
C TYR A 334 -54.63 25.81 35.72
N GLU A 335 -55.16 25.96 34.51
CA GLU A 335 -56.53 26.46 34.28
C GLU A 335 -57.60 25.59 34.96
N ASN A 336 -57.36 24.28 35.03
CA ASN A 336 -58.25 23.29 35.61
C ASN A 336 -57.81 22.81 37.01
N TYR A 337 -56.95 23.57 37.70
CA TYR A 337 -56.22 23.10 38.89
C TYR A 337 -57.13 22.56 39.98
N ALA A 338 -58.25 23.24 40.29
CA ALA A 338 -59.17 22.83 41.35
C ALA A 338 -59.78 21.45 41.06
N SER A 339 -60.27 21.24 39.84
CA SER A 339 -60.88 20.00 39.41
C SER A 339 -59.88 18.85 39.37
N VAL A 340 -58.65 19.13 38.91
CA VAL A 340 -57.56 18.14 38.86
C VAL A 340 -57.09 17.77 40.28
N ASP A 341 -56.92 18.73 41.20
CA ASP A 341 -56.52 18.47 42.59
C ASP A 341 -57.60 17.69 43.35
N GLU A 342 -58.88 18.04 43.17
CA GLU A 342 -60.01 17.31 43.75
C GLU A 342 -60.04 15.86 43.27
N LEU A 343 -59.89 15.64 41.96
CA LEU A 343 -59.83 14.30 41.39
C LEU A 343 -58.61 13.52 41.91
N LEU A 344 -57.44 14.15 41.99
CA LEU A 344 -56.24 13.51 42.53
C LEU A 344 -56.41 13.11 43.99
N ARG A 345 -57.07 13.94 44.82
CA ARG A 345 -57.40 13.61 46.21
C ARG A 345 -58.40 12.46 46.28
N GLN A 346 -59.45 12.51 45.46
CA GLN A 346 -60.46 11.45 45.38
C GLN A 346 -59.82 10.10 45.01
N VAL A 347 -58.96 10.08 43.99
CA VAL A 347 -58.25 8.87 43.55
C VAL A 347 -57.30 8.36 44.64
N LYS A 348 -56.55 9.25 45.30
CA LYS A 348 -55.66 8.86 46.42
C LYS A 348 -56.44 8.24 47.58
N GLU A 349 -57.63 8.76 47.89
CA GLU A 349 -58.46 8.22 48.96
C GLU A 349 -59.06 6.86 48.57
N LEU A 350 -59.64 6.76 47.36
CA LEU A 350 -60.19 5.50 46.86
C LEU A 350 -59.12 4.41 46.75
N ARG A 351 -57.87 4.76 46.43
CA ARG A 351 -56.79 3.78 46.29
C ARG A 351 -56.37 3.11 47.59
N LYS A 352 -56.71 3.68 48.76
CA LYS A 352 -56.45 3.04 50.07
C LYS A 352 -57.21 1.74 50.23
N ASP A 353 -58.46 1.72 49.77
CA ASP A 353 -59.41 0.63 50.04
C ASP A 353 -59.91 -0.09 48.77
N HIS A 354 -59.61 0.44 47.58
CA HIS A 354 -60.08 -0.11 46.30
C HIS A 354 -58.94 -0.44 45.31
N SER A 355 -59.16 -1.48 44.51
CA SER A 355 -58.32 -1.88 43.39
C SER A 355 -58.50 -0.97 42.16
N TRP A 356 -57.55 -0.96 41.23
CA TRP A 356 -57.63 -0.11 40.03
C TRP A 356 -58.85 -0.41 39.14
N SER A 357 -59.29 -1.67 39.08
CA SER A 357 -60.50 -2.06 38.35
C SER A 357 -61.77 -1.47 38.99
N GLU A 358 -61.82 -1.41 40.33
CA GLU A 358 -62.92 -0.79 41.08
C GLU A 358 -62.89 0.74 40.96
N ILE A 359 -61.70 1.35 41.06
CA ILE A 359 -61.51 2.80 40.86
C ILE A 359 -61.95 3.21 39.46
N LYS A 360 -61.59 2.45 38.43
CA LYS A 360 -62.05 2.70 37.04
C LYS A 360 -63.57 2.63 36.91
N ALA A 361 -64.23 1.72 37.59
CA ALA A 361 -65.70 1.63 37.59
C ALA A 361 -66.33 2.86 38.28
N LEU A 362 -65.75 3.32 39.39
CA LEU A 362 -66.21 4.48 40.15
C LEU A 362 -65.97 5.82 39.45
N LEU A 363 -64.85 5.96 38.73
CA LEU A 363 -64.51 7.17 37.99
C LEU A 363 -65.21 7.28 36.63
N LYS A 364 -65.89 6.23 36.17
CA LYS A 364 -66.58 6.20 34.87
C LYS A 364 -67.69 7.25 34.73
N SER A 365 -68.22 7.75 35.86
CA SER A 365 -69.23 8.80 35.92
C SER A 365 -68.64 10.22 35.98
N ASN A 366 -67.32 10.37 36.12
CA ASN A 366 -66.66 11.66 36.16
C ASN A 366 -66.46 12.19 34.73
N SER A 367 -67.03 13.37 34.44
CA SER A 367 -67.00 13.98 33.10
C SER A 367 -65.61 14.38 32.62
N LEU A 368 -64.62 14.44 33.50
CA LEU A 368 -63.24 14.83 33.18
C LEU A 368 -62.35 13.62 32.90
N VAL A 369 -62.78 12.40 33.21
CA VAL A 369 -61.97 11.18 33.06
C VAL A 369 -62.28 10.51 31.73
N LYS A 370 -61.31 10.50 30.83
CA LYS A 370 -61.40 9.87 29.50
C LYS A 370 -61.10 8.39 29.53
N SER A 371 -60.05 7.99 30.25
CA SER A 371 -59.70 6.59 30.43
C SER A 371 -58.83 6.37 31.67
N VAL A 372 -58.84 5.13 32.16
CA VAL A 372 -57.97 4.67 33.25
C VAL A 372 -57.31 3.36 32.81
N ASP A 373 -55.98 3.34 32.83
CA ASP A 373 -55.19 2.12 32.63
C ASP A 373 -55.01 1.40 33.97
N GLU A 374 -55.57 0.20 34.06
CA GLU A 374 -55.57 -0.60 35.29
C GLU A 374 -54.20 -1.20 35.63
N LYS A 375 -53.29 -1.30 34.65
CA LYS A 375 -51.97 -1.90 34.81
C LYS A 375 -50.92 -0.87 35.22
N THR A 376 -50.94 0.31 34.61
CA THR A 376 -49.99 1.38 34.92
C THR A 376 -50.51 2.34 35.98
N GLY A 377 -51.82 2.42 36.17
CA GLY A 377 -52.47 3.39 37.05
C GLY A 377 -52.59 4.79 36.42
N ASP A 378 -52.33 4.91 35.12
CA ASP A 378 -52.43 6.18 34.40
C ASP A 378 -53.90 6.55 34.19
N ILE A 379 -54.25 7.80 34.51
CA ILE A 379 -55.58 8.38 34.29
C ILE A 379 -55.45 9.47 33.23
N VAL A 380 -56.17 9.30 32.11
CA VAL A 380 -56.22 10.29 31.04
C VAL A 380 -57.41 11.20 31.27
N LEU A 381 -57.15 12.50 31.35
CA LEU A 381 -58.17 13.52 31.51
C LEU A 381 -58.54 14.17 30.18
N GLU A 382 -59.78 14.60 30.04
CA GLU A 382 -60.25 15.48 28.97
C GLU A 382 -60.49 16.86 29.59
N LEU A 383 -59.52 17.76 29.38
CA LEU A 383 -59.46 19.11 29.95
C LEU A 383 -59.56 20.19 28.87
#